data_AF-A0A024WZU8-F1
#
_entry.id   AF-A0A024WZU8-F1
#
_cell.length_a   1.000
_cell.length_b   1.000
_cell.length_c   1.000
_cell.angle_alpha   90.00
_cell.angle_beta   90.00
_cell.angle_gamma   90.00
#
_symmetry.space_group_name_H-M   'P 1'
#
loop_
_entity.id
_entity.type
_entity.pdbx_description
1 polymer ?
#
loop_
_entity_poly.entity_id
_entity_poly.type
_entity_poly.pdbx_seq_one_letter_code
_entity_poly.pdbx_strand_id
1 'polypeptide(L)'
;MDKGCSDCFFACHRYENWIDNQKEQFLKQRGEYENVINGTSSSSSSVGGKRQTRRTRSISSDDNGYESKFYKKLKERGYSEVKNFFEKLNKEKECQNFDDKGGEFDFNEHVDKDKEYKGTFYHSKYCEVCPGCGVKRDGNDWKEKSGGRCTRKKRYKILDDNNFNGIDVLSFGDKRNEIKQKIDTFCGG
;
A
#
# COMPACT_ATOMS: atom_id res chain seq x y z
N MET A 1 19.27 -20.41 -0.91
CA MET A 1 18.52 -19.54 0.01
C MET A 1 18.28 -20.33 1.28
N ASP A 2 18.63 -19.76 2.44
CA ASP A 2 18.36 -20.41 3.73
C ASP A 2 16.85 -20.36 4.04
N LYS A 3 16.36 -21.27 4.90
CA LYS A 3 14.93 -21.39 5.23
C LYS A 3 14.36 -20.08 5.77
N GLY A 4 15.13 -19.36 6.59
CA GLY A 4 14.71 -18.07 7.14
C GLY A 4 14.46 -16.99 6.09
N CYS A 5 15.19 -16.99 4.96
CA CYS A 5 14.95 -16.04 3.87
C CYS A 5 13.66 -16.35 3.11
N SER A 6 13.39 -17.63 2.87
CA SER A 6 12.15 -18.05 2.20
C SER A 6 10.92 -17.77 3.05
N ASP A 7 10.99 -18.05 4.36
CA ASP A 7 9.89 -17.77 5.29
C ASP A 7 9.59 -16.27 5.37
N CYS A 8 10.63 -15.43 5.41
CA CYS A 8 10.50 -13.97 5.33
C CYS A 8 9.82 -13.53 4.03
N PHE A 9 10.26 -14.06 2.88
CA PHE A 9 9.66 -13.73 1.58
C PHE A 9 8.15 -14.02 1.55
N PHE A 10 7.73 -15.21 2.00
CA PHE A 10 6.29 -15.55 2.02
C PHE A 10 5.49 -14.72 3.02
N ALA A 11 6.06 -14.41 4.19
CA ALA A 11 5.41 -13.56 5.18
C ALA A 11 5.23 -12.13 4.66
N CYS A 12 6.29 -11.56 4.07
CA CYS A 12 6.28 -10.23 3.48
C CYS A 12 5.28 -10.13 2.34
N HIS A 13 5.30 -11.06 1.40
CA HIS A 13 4.36 -11.03 0.28
C HIS A 13 2.89 -11.11 0.73
N ARG A 14 2.59 -11.89 1.79
CA ARG A 14 1.24 -11.93 2.35
C ARG A 14 0.86 -10.62 3.03
N TYR A 15 1.78 -10.01 3.77
CA TYR A 15 1.56 -8.74 4.46
C TYR A 15 1.35 -7.60 3.47
N GLU A 16 2.21 -7.48 2.45
CA GLU A 16 2.12 -6.47 1.39
C GLU A 16 0.76 -6.52 0.68
N ASN A 17 0.34 -7.72 0.24
CA ASN A 17 -0.98 -7.88 -0.39
C ASN A 17 -2.13 -7.51 0.56
N TRP A 18 -2.01 -7.84 1.85
CA TRP A 18 -3.04 -7.51 2.83
C TRP A 18 -3.12 -5.99 3.08
N ILE A 19 -1.99 -5.33 3.30
CA ILE A 19 -1.95 -3.88 3.60
C ILE A 19 -2.36 -3.05 2.38
N ASP A 20 -2.00 -3.47 1.16
CA ASP A 20 -2.46 -2.84 -0.07
C ASP A 20 -3.98 -2.94 -0.22
N ASN A 21 -4.56 -4.09 0.11
CA ASN A 21 -6.01 -4.25 0.12
C ASN A 21 -6.68 -3.42 1.23
N GLN A 22 -6.08 -3.30 2.42
CA GLN A 22 -6.58 -2.40 3.47
C GLN A 22 -6.60 -0.94 3.01
N LYS A 23 -5.53 -0.51 2.32
CA LYS A 23 -5.43 0.83 1.71
C LYS A 23 -6.55 1.08 0.70
N GLU A 24 -6.83 0.11 -0.18
CA GLU A 24 -7.92 0.22 -1.16
C GLU A 24 -9.29 0.30 -0.48
N GLN A 25 -9.54 -0.52 0.54
CA GLN A 25 -10.78 -0.49 1.31
C GLN A 25 -10.97 0.85 2.03
N PHE A 26 -9.91 1.38 2.63
CA PHE A 26 -9.93 2.70 3.27
C PHE A 26 -10.26 3.81 2.27
N LEU A 27 -9.61 3.83 1.10
CA LEU A 27 -9.88 4.83 0.06
C LEU A 27 -11.33 4.81 -0.43
N LYS A 28 -11.92 3.61 -0.57
CA LYS A 28 -13.34 3.45 -0.91
C LYS A 28 -14.23 4.02 0.18
N GLN A 29 -14.00 3.66 1.44
CA GLN A 29 -14.79 4.17 2.58
C GLN A 29 -14.66 5.69 2.74
N ARG A 30 -13.47 6.26 2.52
CA ARG A 30 -13.24 7.70 2.52
C ARG A 30 -14.10 8.39 1.46
N GLY A 31 -14.07 7.89 0.22
CA GLY A 31 -14.87 8.45 -0.87
C GLY A 31 -16.38 8.35 -0.61
N GLU A 32 -16.85 7.21 -0.07
CA GLU A 32 -18.26 7.05 0.32
C GLU A 32 -18.67 8.05 1.42
N TYR A 33 -17.82 8.25 2.43
CA TYR A 33 -18.09 9.24 3.48
C TYR A 33 -18.22 10.66 2.89
N GLU A 34 -17.28 11.07 2.03
CA GLU A 34 -17.32 12.36 1.33
C GLU A 34 -18.62 12.53 0.53
N ASN A 35 -19.00 11.51 -0.23
CA ASN A 35 -20.22 11.52 -1.05
C ASN A 35 -21.49 11.66 -0.21
N VAL A 36 -21.57 10.89 0.89
CA VAL A 36 -22.75 10.90 1.75
C VAL A 36 -22.86 12.20 2.55
N ILE A 37 -21.75 12.71 3.07
CA ILE A 37 -21.74 13.97 3.83
C ILE A 37 -22.00 15.17 2.93
N ASN A 38 -21.48 15.22 1.70
CA ASN A 38 -21.77 16.34 0.79
C ASN A 38 -23.18 16.29 0.19
N GLY A 39 -23.97 15.25 0.49
CA GLY A 39 -25.33 15.09 -0.06
C GLY A 39 -25.32 14.68 -1.53
N THR A 40 -24.17 14.26 -2.07
CA THR A 40 -23.96 13.81 -3.45
C THR A 40 -24.45 12.39 -3.70
N SER A 41 -25.16 11.77 -2.75
CA SER A 41 -25.92 10.54 -2.96
C SER A 41 -27.18 10.74 -3.83
N SER A 42 -27.16 11.77 -4.67
CA SER A 42 -27.92 11.87 -5.90
C SER A 42 -27.18 11.08 -6.99
N SER A 43 -27.67 9.87 -7.27
CA SER A 43 -27.90 9.46 -8.65
C SER A 43 -26.78 9.75 -9.67
N SER A 44 -25.52 9.42 -9.41
CA SER A 44 -24.46 9.49 -10.43
C SER A 44 -24.52 8.25 -11.34
N SER A 45 -25.71 8.01 -11.90
CA SER A 45 -25.92 7.19 -13.10
C SER A 45 -26.62 8.05 -14.14
N SER A 46 -26.04 9.22 -14.44
CA SER A 46 -26.34 10.01 -15.63
C SER A 46 -25.51 9.49 -16.81
N VAL A 47 -25.57 8.19 -17.12
CA VAL A 47 -25.14 7.66 -18.42
C VAL A 47 -26.10 6.53 -18.81
N GLY A 48 -26.97 6.85 -19.77
CA GLY A 48 -27.72 5.96 -20.67
C GLY A 48 -28.12 4.56 -20.19
N GLY A 49 -29.42 4.34 -19.98
CA GLY A 49 -30.03 3.03 -20.17
C GLY A 49 -30.86 2.50 -18.99
N LYS A 50 -32.15 2.35 -19.23
CA LYS A 50 -33.16 1.73 -18.35
C LYS A 50 -32.71 0.39 -17.76
N ARG A 51 -32.42 0.35 -16.45
CA ARG A 51 -32.76 -0.78 -15.55
C ARG A 51 -33.03 -0.21 -14.15
N GLN A 52 -34.28 -0.28 -13.67
CA GLN A 52 -34.63 0.03 -12.29
C GLN A 52 -34.03 -1.03 -11.35
N THR A 53 -32.79 -0.82 -10.92
CA THR A 53 -32.30 -1.42 -9.68
C THR A 53 -32.90 -0.64 -8.51
N ARG A 54 -33.24 -1.34 -7.42
CA ARG A 54 -33.95 -0.80 -6.24
C ARG A 54 -33.43 0.60 -5.90
N ARG A 55 -34.34 1.58 -5.89
CA ARG A 55 -34.05 2.96 -5.48
C ARG A 55 -33.35 2.93 -4.12
N THR A 56 -32.04 3.13 -4.09
CA THR A 56 -31.34 3.60 -2.89
C THR A 56 -32.06 4.87 -2.50
N ARG A 57 -32.64 4.91 -1.30
CA ARG A 57 -33.43 6.06 -0.84
C ARG A 57 -32.54 7.30 -0.92
N SER A 58 -32.91 8.20 -1.82
CA SER A 58 -32.30 9.52 -1.96
C SER A 58 -32.30 10.20 -0.60
N ILE A 59 -31.11 10.57 -0.09
CA ILE A 59 -30.98 11.41 1.11
C ILE A 59 -31.63 12.78 0.87
N SER A 60 -31.79 13.20 -0.39
CA SER A 60 -32.27 14.54 -0.74
C SER A 60 -33.80 14.70 -0.87
N SER A 61 -34.59 13.62 -0.87
CA SER A 61 -36.03 13.72 -1.17
C SER A 61 -36.96 13.34 -0.02
N ASP A 62 -36.45 12.67 1.02
CA ASP A 62 -37.19 12.40 2.26
C ASP A 62 -36.30 12.77 3.45
N ASP A 63 -36.46 14.00 3.94
CA ASP A 63 -35.76 14.54 5.13
C ASP A 63 -36.11 13.78 6.45
N ASN A 64 -36.86 12.68 6.34
CA ASN A 64 -37.44 11.93 7.43
C ASN A 64 -36.77 10.57 7.72
N GLY A 65 -35.85 10.12 6.85
CA GLY A 65 -35.12 8.86 7.02
C GLY A 65 -34.15 8.87 8.22
N TYR A 66 -33.86 7.68 8.77
CA TYR A 66 -32.93 7.53 9.90
C TYR A 66 -31.52 7.99 9.51
N GLU A 67 -31.06 7.64 8.31
CA GLU A 67 -29.73 7.98 7.79
C GLU A 67 -29.55 9.50 7.68
N SER A 68 -30.52 10.21 7.08
CA SER A 68 -30.48 11.68 6.97
C SER A 68 -30.39 12.35 8.35
N LYS A 69 -31.21 11.90 9.31
CA LYS A 69 -31.18 12.39 10.70
C LYS A 69 -29.83 12.12 11.39
N PHE A 70 -29.24 10.96 11.15
CA PHE A 70 -27.93 10.61 11.70
C PHE A 70 -26.82 11.52 11.13
N TYR A 71 -26.74 11.67 9.81
CA TYR A 71 -25.72 12.51 9.18
C TYR A 71 -25.88 13.99 9.52
N LYS A 72 -27.11 14.50 9.65
CA LYS A 72 -27.37 15.85 10.14
C LYS A 72 -26.79 16.06 11.54
N LYS A 73 -27.07 15.16 12.48
CA LYS A 73 -26.49 15.20 13.83
C LYS A 73 -24.97 15.05 13.82
N LEU A 74 -24.42 14.23 12.91
CA LEU A 74 -22.98 14.04 12.76
C LEU A 74 -22.29 15.34 12.31
N LYS A 75 -22.88 16.05 11.33
CA LYS A 75 -22.41 17.38 10.87
C LYS A 75 -22.51 18.43 11.97
N GLU A 76 -23.64 18.51 12.69
CA GLU A 76 -23.84 19.44 13.81
C GLU A 76 -22.79 19.26 14.92
N ARG A 77 -22.24 18.05 15.07
CA ARG A 77 -21.16 17.73 16.01
C ARG A 77 -19.75 18.04 15.49
N GLY A 78 -19.63 18.68 14.32
CA GLY A 78 -18.35 19.09 13.73
C GLY A 78 -17.70 18.07 12.80
N TYR A 79 -18.39 16.97 12.46
CA TYR A 79 -17.89 15.95 11.52
C TYR A 79 -18.44 16.17 10.10
N SER A 80 -18.50 17.44 9.67
CA SER A 80 -18.85 17.80 8.29
C SER A 80 -17.72 17.56 7.30
N GLU A 81 -16.50 17.40 7.80
CA GLU A 81 -15.31 17.08 7.02
C GLU A 81 -14.79 15.71 7.45
N VAL A 82 -14.33 14.91 6.48
CA VAL A 82 -13.80 13.57 6.76
C VAL A 82 -12.56 13.64 7.66
N LYS A 83 -11.78 14.72 7.52
CA LYS A 83 -10.62 14.99 8.33
C LYS A 83 -10.93 14.93 9.83
N ASN A 84 -12.02 15.58 10.26
CA ASN A 84 -12.43 15.62 11.66
C ASN A 84 -12.85 14.23 12.16
N PHE A 85 -13.41 13.40 11.29
CA PHE A 85 -13.74 12.01 11.63
C PHE A 85 -12.49 11.15 11.79
N PHE A 86 -11.52 11.30 10.89
CA PHE A 86 -10.23 10.60 10.96
C PHE A 86 -9.39 11.02 12.18
N GLU A 87 -9.39 12.30 12.56
CA GLU A 87 -8.76 12.75 13.81
C GLU A 87 -9.32 12.02 15.05
N LYS A 88 -10.60 11.62 15.00
CA LYS A 88 -11.20 10.82 16.05
C LYS A 88 -10.73 9.36 15.99
N LEU A 89 -10.69 8.76 14.80
CA LEU A 89 -10.18 7.39 14.61
C LEU A 89 -8.72 7.26 15.05
N ASN A 90 -7.87 8.24 14.71
CA ASN A 90 -6.47 8.30 15.16
C ASN A 90 -6.33 8.35 16.69
N LYS A 91 -7.38 8.75 17.43
CA LYS A 91 -7.40 8.83 18.90
C LYS A 91 -7.91 7.55 19.58
N GLU A 92 -8.37 6.57 18.81
CA GLU A 92 -8.76 5.27 19.37
C GLU A 92 -7.53 4.54 19.91
N LYS A 93 -7.70 3.79 21.00
CA LYS A 93 -6.57 3.15 21.71
C LYS A 93 -5.83 2.16 20.81
N GLU A 94 -6.57 1.46 19.97
CA GLU A 94 -6.07 0.52 18.98
C GLU A 94 -5.24 1.20 17.90
N CYS A 95 -5.43 2.50 17.68
CA CYS A 95 -4.66 3.31 16.73
C CYS A 95 -3.47 4.05 17.37
N GLN A 96 -3.40 4.10 18.72
CA GLN A 96 -2.34 4.78 19.47
C GLN A 96 -1.30 3.85 20.09
N ASN A 97 -1.70 2.64 20.49
CA ASN A 97 -0.85 1.75 21.27
C ASN A 97 0.07 0.89 20.38
N PHE A 98 1.10 1.51 19.79
CA PHE A 98 2.14 0.79 19.06
C PHE A 98 3.53 1.13 19.60
N ASP A 99 4.41 0.13 19.66
CA ASP A 99 5.81 0.35 19.98
C ASP A 99 6.48 1.23 18.91
N ASP A 100 7.50 2.00 19.29
CA ASP A 100 8.26 2.95 18.44
C ASP A 100 8.77 2.37 17.10
N LYS A 101 8.74 1.04 16.93
CA LYS A 101 9.16 0.31 15.73
C LYS A 101 8.05 0.17 14.67
N GLY A 102 6.79 0.37 15.04
CA GLY A 102 5.61 0.14 14.18
C GLY A 102 5.17 1.35 13.36
N GLY A 103 5.69 2.55 13.66
CA GLY A 103 5.26 3.80 13.06
C GLY A 103 4.06 4.44 13.75
N GLU A 104 3.66 5.63 13.28
CA GLU A 104 2.48 6.35 13.76
C GLU A 104 1.34 6.19 12.74
N PHE A 105 0.13 5.92 13.23
CA PHE A 105 -1.07 5.89 12.40
C PHE A 105 -1.64 7.29 12.26
N ASP A 106 -1.71 7.77 11.03
CA ASP A 106 -2.43 8.98 10.67
C ASP A 106 -3.29 8.74 9.42
N PHE A 107 -4.60 8.62 9.60
CA PHE A 107 -5.55 8.49 8.50
C PHE A 107 -5.75 9.79 7.71
N ASN A 108 -5.31 10.94 8.23
CA ASN A 108 -5.32 12.22 7.52
C ASN A 108 -4.13 12.41 6.58
N GLU A 109 -3.12 11.57 6.71
CA GLU A 109 -1.96 11.62 5.85
C GLU A 109 -2.36 11.37 4.39
N HIS A 110 -1.78 12.14 3.46
CA HIS A 110 -2.02 11.94 2.05
C HIS A 110 -1.62 10.52 1.64
N VAL A 111 -2.59 9.77 1.13
CA VAL A 111 -2.48 8.36 0.74
C VAL A 111 -1.71 8.19 -0.60
N ASP A 112 -1.34 9.29 -1.24
CA ASP A 112 -0.72 9.35 -2.56
C ASP A 112 0.83 9.36 -2.55
N LYS A 113 1.33 8.19 -2.98
CA LYS A 113 2.50 7.84 -3.82
C LYS A 113 3.94 8.13 -3.40
N ASP A 114 4.26 9.17 -2.63
CA ASP A 114 5.69 9.56 -2.48
C ASP A 114 6.30 9.28 -1.11
N LYS A 115 5.54 8.68 -0.19
CA LYS A 115 6.09 8.21 1.09
C LYS A 115 6.49 6.75 0.96
N GLU A 116 7.56 6.53 0.21
CA GLU A 116 8.13 5.20 -0.06
C GLU A 116 8.50 4.43 1.23
N TYR A 117 8.59 5.11 2.39
CA TYR A 117 9.08 4.51 3.63
C TYR A 117 8.30 4.86 4.91
N LYS A 118 7.15 5.57 4.83
CA LYS A 118 6.41 6.02 6.05
C LYS A 118 4.91 6.22 5.81
N GLY A 119 4.12 5.97 6.85
CA GLY A 119 2.70 6.33 6.92
C GLY A 119 1.79 5.15 7.21
N THR A 120 0.48 5.35 7.37
CA THR A 120 -0.46 4.33 7.86
C THR A 120 -0.47 3.00 7.06
N PHE A 121 -0.30 3.07 5.75
CA PHE A 121 -0.39 1.91 4.85
C PHE A 121 0.97 1.53 4.24
N TYR A 122 2.07 1.86 4.91
CA TYR A 122 3.41 1.52 4.45
C TYR A 122 3.69 0.01 4.56
N HIS A 123 4.57 -0.48 3.69
CA HIS A 123 5.10 -1.84 3.83
C HIS A 123 6.12 -1.88 4.95
N SER A 124 6.18 -3.00 5.65
CA SER A 124 7.09 -3.18 6.79
C SER A 124 8.54 -2.99 6.35
N LYS A 125 9.35 -2.27 7.15
CA LYS A 125 10.79 -2.13 6.93
C LYS A 125 11.53 -3.47 6.82
N TYR A 126 10.99 -4.52 7.44
CA TYR A 126 11.56 -5.87 7.34
C TYR A 126 11.34 -6.54 5.98
N CYS A 127 10.41 -6.01 5.18
CA CYS A 127 10.09 -6.47 3.83
C CYS A 127 10.78 -5.64 2.74
N GLU A 128 11.52 -4.59 3.12
CA GLU A 128 12.38 -3.87 2.20
C GLU A 128 13.51 -4.76 1.66
N VAL A 129 14.04 -4.36 0.50
CA VAL A 129 15.19 -5.02 -0.11
C VAL A 129 16.38 -5.07 0.85
N CYS A 130 17.07 -6.21 0.87
CA CYS A 130 18.25 -6.38 1.71
C CYS A 130 19.33 -5.35 1.34
N PRO A 131 20.04 -4.76 2.32
CA PRO A 131 21.14 -3.86 2.05
C PRO A 131 22.18 -4.47 1.11
N GLY A 132 22.60 -3.74 0.08
CA GLY A 132 23.47 -4.29 -0.98
C GLY A 132 24.83 -4.80 -0.49
N CYS A 133 25.31 -4.28 0.65
CA CYS A 133 26.57 -4.70 1.27
C CYS A 133 26.37 -5.72 2.40
N GLY A 134 25.12 -6.13 2.63
CA GLY A 134 24.68 -6.95 3.74
C GLY A 134 24.74 -6.24 5.09
N VAL A 135 24.35 -6.98 6.11
CA VAL A 135 24.33 -6.52 7.51
C VAL A 135 25.41 -7.20 8.33
N LYS A 136 25.80 -6.57 9.44
CA LYS A 136 26.64 -7.14 10.49
C LYS A 136 25.91 -7.02 11.82
N ARG A 137 26.16 -7.98 12.70
CA ARG A 137 25.65 -7.92 14.07
C ARG A 137 26.48 -6.94 14.89
N ASP A 138 25.79 -6.07 15.62
CA ASP A 138 26.35 -5.08 16.54
C ASP A 138 25.60 -5.18 17.86
N GLY A 139 26.20 -5.91 18.82
CA GLY A 139 25.50 -6.32 20.05
C GLY A 139 24.33 -7.26 19.74
N ASN A 140 23.11 -6.79 20.06
CA ASN A 140 21.84 -7.49 19.83
C ASN A 140 21.13 -7.04 18.54
N ASP A 141 21.66 -6.04 17.83
CA ASP A 141 21.03 -5.47 16.64
C ASP A 141 21.79 -5.85 15.36
N TRP A 142 21.10 -5.76 14.23
CA TRP A 142 21.70 -5.86 12.91
C TRP A 142 21.84 -4.45 12.31
N LYS A 143 23.06 -4.10 11.91
CA LYS A 143 23.37 -2.83 11.26
C LYS A 143 23.97 -3.07 9.88
N GLU A 144 23.71 -2.16 8.96
CA GLU A 144 24.29 -2.23 7.63
C GLU A 144 25.83 -2.19 7.69
N LYS A 145 26.49 -3.03 6.90
CA LYS A 145 27.95 -3.04 6.84
C LYS A 145 28.45 -1.72 6.26
N SER A 146 29.37 -1.07 6.99
CA SER A 146 30.06 0.15 6.57
C SER A 146 29.11 1.30 6.17
N GLY A 147 27.91 1.37 6.77
CA GLY A 147 26.90 2.39 6.43
C GLY A 147 26.49 2.35 4.95
N GLY A 148 26.38 1.14 4.39
CA GLY A 148 25.96 0.91 3.00
C GLY A 148 27.06 1.08 1.96
N ARG A 149 28.29 1.42 2.36
CA ARG A 149 29.43 1.44 1.45
C ARG A 149 30.15 0.09 1.44
N CYS A 150 29.98 -0.65 0.36
CA CYS A 150 30.64 -1.94 0.19
C CYS A 150 32.16 -1.70 0.14
N THR A 151 32.89 -2.16 1.16
CA THR A 151 34.35 -2.09 1.15
C THR A 151 34.85 -3.10 0.14
N ARG A 152 35.29 -2.59 -1.01
CA ARG A 152 35.73 -3.38 -2.16
C ARG A 152 36.97 -4.20 -1.82
N LYS A 153 36.83 -5.37 -1.20
CA LYS A 153 37.93 -6.33 -1.08
C LYS A 153 37.93 -7.24 -2.31
N LYS A 154 38.69 -6.80 -3.32
CA LYS A 154 38.97 -7.43 -4.62
C LYS A 154 37.70 -7.75 -5.43
N ARG A 155 37.47 -6.99 -6.51
CA ARG A 155 36.66 -7.54 -7.61
C ARG A 155 37.30 -8.87 -8.01
N TYR A 156 36.50 -9.89 -8.28
CA TYR A 156 36.98 -11.01 -9.07
C TYR A 156 37.69 -10.42 -10.29
N LYS A 157 38.98 -10.72 -10.45
CA LYS A 157 39.71 -10.30 -11.64
C LYS A 157 39.22 -11.26 -12.71
N ILE A 158 38.29 -10.77 -13.54
CA ILE A 158 37.92 -11.39 -14.80
C ILE A 158 39.25 -11.60 -15.53
N LEU A 159 39.70 -12.86 -15.63
CA LEU A 159 40.90 -13.19 -16.39
C LEU A 159 40.55 -12.93 -17.86
N ASP A 160 41.38 -12.16 -18.56
CA ASP A 160 41.19 -11.75 -19.97
C ASP A 160 41.21 -12.93 -20.96
N ASP A 161 41.36 -14.17 -20.48
CA ASP A 161 41.47 -15.36 -21.33
C ASP A 161 40.07 -15.84 -21.77
N ASN A 162 39.50 -15.10 -22.73
CA ASN A 162 38.89 -15.59 -23.97
C ASN A 162 37.98 -16.84 -23.94
N ASN A 163 37.14 -17.05 -22.92
CA ASN A 163 35.91 -17.84 -23.05
C ASN A 163 34.95 -17.53 -21.90
N PHE A 164 34.28 -16.38 -21.97
CA PHE A 164 33.05 -16.18 -21.20
C PHE A 164 31.91 -16.87 -21.93
N ASN A 165 31.32 -17.89 -21.30
CA ASN A 165 29.98 -18.32 -21.66
C ASN A 165 29.06 -17.18 -21.26
N GLY A 166 28.78 -16.26 -22.18
CA GLY A 166 27.78 -15.20 -21.98
C GLY A 166 26.47 -15.88 -21.59
N ILE A 167 26.06 -15.72 -20.32
CA ILE A 167 24.73 -16.13 -19.90
C ILE A 167 23.85 -14.91 -20.15
N ASP A 168 23.14 -14.92 -21.26
CA ASP A 168 22.11 -13.92 -21.52
C ASP A 168 20.99 -14.10 -20.49
N VAL A 169 20.96 -13.22 -19.49
CA VAL A 169 19.90 -13.21 -18.47
C VAL A 169 18.68 -12.55 -19.08
N LEU A 170 17.65 -13.35 -19.35
CA LEU A 170 16.35 -12.85 -19.79
C LEU A 170 15.65 -12.14 -18.64
N SER A 171 15.54 -10.81 -18.74
CA SER A 171 14.72 -10.00 -17.84
C SER A 171 13.32 -9.84 -18.42
N PHE A 172 12.32 -10.43 -17.75
CA PHE A 172 10.92 -10.39 -18.19
C PHE A 172 10.19 -9.08 -17.80
N GLY A 173 10.83 -8.18 -17.07
CA GLY A 173 10.18 -6.98 -16.52
C GLY A 173 9.23 -7.31 -15.35
N ASP A 174 8.73 -6.29 -14.67
CA ASP A 174 7.95 -6.46 -13.43
C ASP A 174 6.44 -6.44 -13.67
N LYS A 175 6.01 -6.03 -14.86
CA LYS A 175 4.58 -5.96 -15.22
C LYS A 175 4.15 -7.21 -15.97
N ARG A 176 2.98 -7.74 -15.62
CA ARG A 176 2.40 -8.94 -16.27
C ARG A 176 2.35 -8.84 -17.80
N ASN A 177 2.05 -7.65 -18.35
CA ASN A 177 2.01 -7.43 -19.80
C ASN A 177 3.41 -7.50 -20.44
N GLU A 178 4.44 -6.98 -19.76
CA GLU A 178 5.83 -7.02 -20.22
C GLU A 178 6.37 -8.45 -20.18
N ILE A 179 6.07 -9.18 -19.10
CA ILE A 179 6.42 -10.59 -18.93
C ILE A 179 5.79 -11.43 -20.04
N LYS A 180 4.49 -11.25 -20.28
CA LYS A 180 3.75 -11.98 -21.32
C LYS A 180 4.35 -11.71 -22.71
N GLN A 181 4.56 -10.45 -23.06
CA GLN A 181 5.12 -10.08 -24.37
C GLN A 181 6.52 -10.67 -24.59
N LYS A 182 7.36 -10.68 -23.55
CA LYS A 182 8.72 -11.22 -23.61
C LYS A 182 8.75 -12.75 -23.63
N ILE A 183 7.84 -13.42 -22.92
CA ILE A 183 7.65 -14.87 -23.01
C ILE A 183 7.16 -15.25 -24.40
N ASP A 184 6.18 -14.55 -24.95
CA ASP A 184 5.66 -14.81 -26.30
C ASP A 184 6.77 -14.62 -27.35
N THR A 185 7.63 -13.61 -27.19
CA THR A 185 8.78 -13.37 -28.08
C THR A 185 9.85 -14.46 -27.94
N PHE A 186 10.09 -14.97 -26.73
CA PHE A 186 11.12 -15.97 -26.48
C PHE A 186 10.68 -17.39 -26.84
N CYS A 187 9.43 -17.73 -26.55
CA CYS A 187 8.86 -19.07 -26.75
C CYS A 187 8.12 -19.22 -28.08
N GLY A 188 7.81 -18.13 -28.79
CA GLY A 188 7.08 -18.12 -30.06
C GLY A 188 7.94 -18.34 -31.32
N GLY A 189 9.06 -19.06 -31.18
CA GLY A 189 9.90 -19.51 -32.31
C GLY A 189 9.34 -20.75 -32.98
#